data_AF-A0A2V9TA74-F1
#
_entry.id   AF-A0A2V9TA74-F1
#
_cell.length_a   1.000
_cell.length_b   1.000
_cell.length_c   1.000
_cell.angle_alpha   90.00
_cell.angle_beta   90.00
_cell.angle_gamma   90.00
#
_symmetry.space_group_name_H-M   'P 1'
#
loop_
_entity.id
_entity.type
_entity.pdbx_description
1 polymer ?
#
loop_
_entity_poly.entity_id
_entity_poly.type
_entity_poly.pdbx_seq_one_letter_code
_entity_poly.pdbx_strand_id
1 'polypeptide(L)'
;MKEIAREVAMKFNTPEPSIEVLKYHKVKVTFSYLGKAALYFRPKGVPATPPPSPPNEEGLRQIVNDLGLRLRARDGRFEPSKHLSVVFEHNLGQVFASFQNGDWNRPTT
;
A
#
# COMPACT_ATOMS: atom_id res chain seq x y z
N MET A 1 5.49 -12.06 -6.68
CA MET A 1 5.30 -11.27 -5.44
C MET A 1 5.62 -9.80 -5.69
N LYS A 2 6.89 -9.43 -5.93
CA LYS A 2 7.28 -8.02 -6.12
C LYS A 2 6.60 -7.31 -7.30
N GLU A 3 6.57 -7.97 -8.44
CA GLU A 3 5.93 -7.47 -9.67
C GLU A 3 4.42 -7.20 -9.50
N ILE A 4 3.70 -8.10 -8.82
CA ILE A 4 2.26 -7.95 -8.56
C ILE A 4 1.96 -6.67 -7.78
N ALA A 5 2.71 -6.40 -6.70
CA ALA A 5 2.41 -5.21 -5.90
C ALA A 5 2.80 -3.92 -6.63
N ARG A 6 3.81 -3.98 -7.52
CA ARG A 6 4.15 -2.85 -8.41
C ARG A 6 3.04 -2.58 -9.43
N GLU A 7 2.48 -3.62 -10.05
CA GLU A 7 1.35 -3.47 -10.97
C GLU A 7 0.11 -2.90 -10.30
N VAL A 8 -0.22 -3.39 -9.09
CA VAL A 8 -1.33 -2.84 -8.31
C VAL A 8 -1.05 -1.37 -7.99
N ALA A 9 0.18 -1.04 -7.57
CA ALA A 9 0.52 0.34 -7.29
C ALA A 9 0.35 1.27 -8.49
N MET A 10 0.80 0.83 -9.67
CA MET A 10 0.61 1.56 -10.93
C MET A 10 -0.88 1.74 -11.26
N LYS A 11 -1.70 0.70 -11.08
CA LYS A 11 -3.15 0.74 -11.33
C LYS A 11 -3.87 1.76 -10.44
N PHE A 12 -3.45 1.90 -9.20
CA PHE A 12 -4.07 2.82 -8.23
C PHE A 12 -3.34 4.17 -8.12
N ASN A 13 -2.41 4.48 -9.04
CA ASN A 13 -1.56 5.67 -9.00
C ASN A 13 -0.86 5.87 -7.64
N THR A 14 -0.52 4.78 -6.95
CA THR A 14 0.18 4.83 -5.67
C THR A 14 1.69 4.83 -5.89
N PRO A 15 2.46 5.38 -4.94
CA PRO A 15 3.92 5.25 -4.97
C PRO A 15 4.36 3.79 -4.93
N GLU A 16 5.60 3.53 -5.35
CA GLU A 16 6.16 2.18 -5.40
C GLU A 16 6.15 1.56 -3.99
N PRO A 17 5.43 0.43 -3.79
CA PRO A 17 5.30 -0.17 -2.49
C PRO A 17 6.56 -0.96 -2.14
N SER A 18 6.98 -0.88 -0.89
CA SER A 18 8.01 -1.74 -0.34
C SER A 18 7.43 -3.10 0.01
N ILE A 19 7.99 -4.16 -0.53
CA ILE A 19 7.47 -5.53 -0.35
C ILE A 19 8.49 -6.36 0.38
N GLU A 20 8.10 -6.84 1.55
CA GLU A 20 8.88 -7.70 2.41
C GLU A 20 8.22 -9.08 2.46
N VAL A 21 8.91 -10.10 1.96
CA VAL A 21 8.43 -11.49 2.04
C VAL A 21 8.97 -12.08 3.35
N LEU A 22 8.06 -12.31 4.30
CA LEU A 22 8.33 -12.92 5.60
C LEU A 22 8.33 -14.46 5.49
N LYS A 23 8.60 -15.14 6.60
CA LYS A 23 8.54 -16.62 6.69
C LYS A 23 7.10 -17.13 6.49
N TYR A 24 6.96 -18.35 5.95
CA TYR A 24 5.69 -19.07 5.78
C TYR A 24 4.67 -18.39 4.85
N HIS A 25 5.08 -18.02 3.62
CA HIS A 25 4.23 -17.36 2.61
C HIS A 25 3.66 -15.99 3.02
N LYS A 26 4.02 -15.46 4.19
CA LYS A 26 3.60 -14.12 4.63
C LYS A 26 4.29 -13.04 3.81
N VAL A 27 3.52 -12.06 3.36
CA VAL A 27 3.98 -10.93 2.56
C VAL A 27 3.49 -9.66 3.23
N LYS A 28 4.43 -8.77 3.55
CA LYS A 28 4.18 -7.42 4.04
C LYS A 28 4.39 -6.44 2.89
N VAL A 29 3.39 -5.61 2.61
CA VAL A 29 3.43 -4.59 1.56
C VAL A 29 3.22 -3.24 2.22
N THR A 30 4.16 -2.31 2.04
CA THR A 30 4.10 -0.97 2.62
C THR A 30 3.95 0.07 1.51
N PHE A 31 2.90 0.88 1.58
CA PHE A 31 2.64 1.99 0.69
C PHE A 31 2.90 3.32 1.42
N SER A 32 3.94 4.04 0.99
CA SER A 32 4.34 5.31 1.60
C SER A 32 3.87 6.49 0.76
N TYR A 33 2.79 7.15 1.18
CA TYR A 33 2.22 8.31 0.51
C TYR A 33 2.92 9.60 0.94
N LEU A 34 3.30 10.43 -0.04
CA LEU A 34 3.76 11.78 0.23
C LEU A 34 2.56 12.61 0.73
N GLY A 35 2.48 12.84 2.03
CA GLY A 35 1.47 13.71 2.63
C GLY A 35 1.56 15.14 2.06
N LYS A 36 0.43 15.87 2.08
CA LYS A 36 0.34 17.28 1.64
C LYS A 36 1.45 18.18 2.21
N ALA A 37 2.01 17.85 3.37
CA ALA A 37 3.11 18.58 3.99
C ALA A 37 4.40 18.64 3.14
N ALA A 38 4.67 17.66 2.28
CA ALA A 38 5.86 17.67 1.40
C ALA A 38 5.70 18.57 0.16
N LEU A 39 4.50 19.06 -0.15
CA LEU A 39 4.30 20.04 -1.22
C LEU A 39 4.92 21.41 -0.91
N TYR A 40 5.16 21.72 0.37
CA TYR A 40 5.69 23.01 0.80
C TYR A 40 7.22 23.11 0.71
N PHE A 41 7.93 21.99 0.46
CA PHE A 41 9.39 21.93 0.29
C PHE A 41 9.81 21.77 -1.19
N ARG A 42 9.05 22.34 -2.14
CA ARG A 42 9.36 22.21 -3.57
C ARG A 42 10.22 23.37 -4.10
N PRO A 43 11.39 23.11 -4.72
CA PRO A 43 12.11 24.14 -5.48
C PRO A 43 11.29 24.59 -6.70
N LYS A 44 11.28 25.91 -6.96
CA LYS A 44 10.57 26.53 -8.09
C LYS A 44 11.00 25.88 -9.43
N GLY A 45 10.06 25.30 -10.19
CA GLY A 45 10.29 24.90 -11.58
C GLY A 45 9.84 23.50 -12.00
N VAL A 46 9.39 22.63 -11.07
CA VAL A 46 8.88 21.29 -11.42
C VAL A 46 7.36 21.37 -11.68
N PRO A 47 6.84 20.88 -12.82
CA PRO A 47 5.40 20.85 -13.07
C PRO A 47 4.69 20.12 -11.93
N ALA A 48 3.62 20.73 -11.43
CA ALA A 48 2.89 20.28 -10.27
C ALA A 48 2.01 19.07 -10.61
N THR A 49 2.61 17.90 -10.81
CA THR A 49 1.87 16.66 -10.58
C THR A 49 1.53 16.65 -9.08
N PRO A 50 0.25 16.64 -8.68
CA PRO A 50 -0.10 16.52 -7.28
C PRO A 50 0.48 15.20 -6.77
N PRO A 51 1.07 15.16 -5.57
CA PRO A 51 1.36 13.88 -4.93
C PRO A 51 0.05 13.09 -4.89
N PRO A 52 0.09 11.79 -5.20
CA PRO A 52 -1.11 10.98 -5.16
C PRO A 52 -1.70 11.10 -3.75
N SER A 53 -2.91 11.66 -3.68
CA SER A 53 -3.64 11.71 -2.43
C SER A 53 -3.85 10.28 -1.96
N PRO A 54 -3.71 9.98 -0.66
CA PRO A 54 -3.98 8.63 -0.18
C PRO A 54 -5.40 8.27 -0.59
N PRO A 55 -5.61 7.08 -1.15
CA PRO A 55 -6.94 6.66 -1.57
C PRO A 55 -7.88 6.64 -0.36
N ASN A 56 -9.15 6.94 -0.61
CA ASN A 56 -10.20 6.79 0.40
C ASN A 56 -10.29 5.33 0.87
N GLU A 57 -11.03 5.09 1.95
CA GLU A 57 -11.22 3.75 2.54
C GLU A 57 -11.55 2.66 1.51
N GLU A 58 -12.43 2.98 0.57
CA GLU A 58 -12.80 2.07 -0.51
C GLU A 58 -11.61 1.76 -1.44
N GLY A 59 -10.79 2.75 -1.78
CA GLY A 59 -9.59 2.56 -2.58
C GLY A 59 -8.52 1.74 -1.85
N LEU A 60 -8.33 1.94 -0.54
CA LEU A 60 -7.45 1.10 0.28
C LEU A 60 -7.94 -0.36 0.26
N ARG A 61 -9.24 -0.57 0.44
CA ARG A 61 -9.88 -1.89 0.35
C ARG A 61 -9.68 -2.53 -1.01
N GLN A 62 -9.84 -1.78 -2.09
CA GLN A 62 -9.61 -2.27 -3.44
C GLN A 62 -8.15 -2.66 -3.67
N ILE A 63 -7.18 -1.88 -3.20
CA ILE A 63 -5.75 -2.20 -3.29
C ILE A 63 -5.45 -3.53 -2.60
N VAL A 64 -5.91 -3.71 -1.35
CA VAL A 64 -5.71 -4.95 -0.59
C VAL A 64 -6.39 -6.14 -1.27
N ASN A 65 -7.60 -5.95 -1.80
CA ASN A 65 -8.34 -7.01 -2.48
C ASN A 65 -7.66 -7.41 -3.80
N ASP A 66 -7.24 -6.45 -4.63
CA ASP A 66 -6.54 -6.71 -5.90
C ASP A 66 -5.19 -7.40 -5.63
N LEU A 67 -4.44 -6.96 -4.60
CA LEU A 67 -3.23 -7.64 -4.13
C LEU A 67 -3.52 -9.08 -3.71
N GLY A 68 -4.50 -9.28 -2.83
CA GLY A 68 -4.86 -10.60 -2.32
C GLY A 68 -5.27 -11.55 -3.44
N LEU A 69 -6.09 -11.08 -4.39
CA LEU A 69 -6.53 -11.86 -5.54
C LEU A 69 -5.38 -12.24 -6.47
N ARG A 70 -4.51 -11.29 -6.83
CA ARG A 70 -3.35 -11.56 -7.70
C ARG A 70 -2.33 -12.48 -7.02
N LEU A 71 -2.09 -12.30 -5.72
CA LEU A 71 -1.20 -13.16 -4.95
C LEU A 71 -1.76 -14.58 -4.83
N ARG A 72 -3.06 -14.72 -4.59
CA ARG A 72 -3.76 -16.02 -4.60
C ARG A 72 -3.79 -16.68 -5.97
N ALA A 73 -3.94 -15.90 -7.05
CA ALA A 73 -3.87 -16.42 -8.41
C ALA A 73 -2.48 -16.96 -8.74
N ARG A 74 -1.42 -16.35 -8.20
CA ARG A 74 -0.03 -16.82 -8.36
C ARG A 74 0.31 -17.98 -7.43
N ASP A 75 -0.22 -18.00 -6.22
CA ASP A 75 0.01 -19.03 -5.21
C ASP A 75 -1.33 -19.48 -4.65
N GLY A 76 -1.80 -20.66 -5.08
CA GLY A 76 -3.11 -21.19 -4.69
C GLY A 76 -3.26 -21.49 -3.19
N ARG A 77 -2.15 -21.51 -2.43
CA ARG A 77 -2.13 -21.65 -0.96
C ARG A 77 -2.07 -20.30 -0.25
N PHE A 78 -1.98 -19.20 -1.00
CA PHE A 78 -1.96 -17.86 -0.43
C PHE A 78 -3.36 -17.43 0.01
N GLU A 79 -3.58 -17.43 1.34
CA GLU A 79 -4.76 -16.85 1.96
C GLU A 79 -4.47 -15.39 2.34
N PRO A 80 -5.13 -14.39 1.71
CA PRO A 80 -4.90 -12.98 2.02
C PRO A 80 -5.12 -12.68 3.51
N SER A 81 -6.12 -13.30 4.13
CA SER A 81 -6.43 -13.11 5.55
C SER A 81 -5.38 -13.70 6.50
N LYS A 82 -4.41 -14.51 6.05
CA LYS A 82 -3.36 -15.08 6.92
C LYS A 82 -1.96 -14.69 6.49
N HIS A 83 -1.79 -14.43 5.20
CA HIS A 83 -0.50 -14.25 4.55
C HIS A 83 -0.29 -12.83 4.05
N LEU A 84 -1.32 -11.97 3.95
CA LEU A 84 -1.16 -10.60 3.51
C LEU A 84 -1.17 -9.64 4.71
N SER A 85 -0.11 -8.85 4.82
CA SER A 85 -0.06 -7.65 5.65
C SER A 85 0.15 -6.45 4.74
N VAL A 86 -0.72 -5.45 4.80
CA VAL A 86 -0.56 -4.19 4.07
C VAL A 86 -0.49 -3.05 5.06
N VAL A 87 0.49 -2.17 4.89
CA VAL A 87 0.67 -0.98 5.72
C VAL A 87 0.59 0.24 4.80
N PHE A 88 -0.23 1.21 5.18
CA PHE A 88 -0.37 2.48 4.50
C PHE A 88 0.11 3.58 5.44
N GLU A 89 1.15 4.27 5.03
CA GLU A 89 1.80 5.31 5.82
C GLU A 89 1.89 6.62 5.06
N HIS A 90 1.88 7.73 5.79
CA HIS A 90 2.23 9.05 5.29
C HIS A 90 3.72 9.34 5.46
N ASN A 91 4.19 10.43 4.84
CA ASN A 91 5.49 11.03 5.12
C ASN A 91 5.79 11.02 6.63
N LEU A 92 7.01 10.60 6.99
CA LEU A 92 7.52 10.42 8.37
C LEU A 92 7.13 9.10 9.05
N GLY A 93 6.65 8.09 8.31
CA GLY A 93 6.38 6.75 8.87
C GLY A 93 5.08 6.68 9.70
N GLN A 94 4.22 7.69 9.59
CA GLN A 94 2.93 7.70 10.27
C GLN A 94 1.96 6.77 9.54
N VAL A 95 1.74 5.59 10.09
CA VAL A 95 0.72 4.64 9.59
C VAL A 95 -0.66 5.25 9.82
N PHE A 96 -1.47 5.34 8.77
CA PHE A 96 -2.87 5.79 8.86
C PHE A 96 -3.87 4.65 8.63
N ALA A 97 -3.43 3.56 7.99
CA ALA A 97 -4.20 2.35 7.86
C ALA A 97 -3.28 1.15 7.74
N SER A 98 -3.67 0.02 8.30
CA SER A 98 -3.04 -1.26 8.02
C SER A 98 -4.08 -2.36 7.91
N PHE A 99 -3.76 -3.37 7.12
CA PHE A 99 -4.53 -4.58 6.96
C PHE A 99 -3.63 -5.75 7.36
N GLN A 100 -4.04 -6.53 8.35
CA GLN A 100 -3.27 -7.68 8.78
C GLN A 100 -4.20 -8.75 9.35
N ASN A 101 -3.90 -10.01 9.07
CA ASN A 101 -4.68 -11.15 9.55
C ASN A 101 -6.17 -11.09 9.16
N GLY A 102 -6.50 -10.47 8.01
CA GLY A 102 -7.89 -10.31 7.57
C GLY A 102 -8.60 -9.10 8.17
N ASP A 103 -7.96 -8.36 9.06
CA ASP A 103 -8.55 -7.26 9.81
C ASP A 103 -7.94 -5.91 9.42
N TRP A 104 -8.78 -4.88 9.45
CA TRP A 104 -8.37 -3.50 9.20
C TRP A 104 -8.07 -2.81 10.51
N ASN A 105 -6.80 -2.49 10.73
CA ASN A 105 -6.36 -1.67 11.84
C ASN A 105 -6.26 -0.22 11.37
N ARG A 106 -7.03 0.66 12.02
CA ARG A 106 -6.86 2.11 11.89
C ARG A 106 -6.30 2.60 13.22
N PRO A 107 -5.10 3.17 13.25
CA PRO A 107 -4.69 3.92 14.43
C PRO A 107 -5.69 5.06 14.61
N THR A 108 -6.56 4.94 15.62
CA THR A 108 -7.42 6.02 16.08
C THR A 108 -6.52 7.21 16.40
N THR A 109 -6.63 8.25 15.58
CA THR A 109 -6.00 9.56 15.84
C THR A 109 -6.72 10.25 16.98
#